data_AF-A0A963I1J9-F1
#
_entry.id   AF-A0A963I1J9-F1
#
_cell.length_a   1.000
_cell.length_b   1.000
_cell.length_c   1.000
_cell.angle_alpha   90.00
_cell.angle_beta   90.00
_cell.angle_gamma   90.00
#
_symmetry.space_group_name_H-M   'P 1'
#
loop_
_entity.id
_entity.type
_entity.pdbx_description
1 polymer ?
#
loop_
_entity_poly.entity_id
_entity_poly.type
_entity_poly.pdbx_seq_one_letter_code
_entity_poly.pdbx_strand_id
1 'polypeptide(L)'
;MPLFRGLAVLGLLALLACIRLDRPVLALLVAAAFAYPWGAVLVDGASRLPWLMRVWRYRGWEGRYQAFEGRHIRVELDGEGLPWLWLDDALRELHLVRQGLLLSSLTAHEFRSPADGPARVSLAGLQRLARVARDPAAPRFVRWFERQVHAPAQRQAARTEPPPGP
;
A
#
# COMPACT_ATOMS: atom_id res chain seq x y z
N MET A 1 26.93 4.05 -16.70
CA MET A 1 26.13 3.85 -17.94
C MET A 1 26.56 4.67 -19.18
N PRO A 2 27.84 5.08 -19.40
CA PRO A 2 28.22 5.79 -20.63
C PRO A 2 28.55 4.87 -21.83
N LEU A 3 29.00 3.64 -21.58
CA LEU A 3 29.41 2.68 -22.63
C LEU A 3 28.25 2.21 -23.54
N PHE A 4 27.03 2.14 -23.00
CA PHE A 4 25.84 1.70 -23.74
C PHE A 4 25.35 2.70 -24.79
N ARG A 5 25.58 4.00 -24.58
CA ARG A 5 25.19 5.04 -25.54
C ARG A 5 26.10 5.05 -26.77
N GLY A 6 27.40 4.78 -26.58
CA GLY A 6 28.36 4.73 -27.69
C GLY A 6 28.09 3.59 -28.67
N LEU A 7 27.73 2.41 -28.17
CA LEU A 7 27.40 1.25 -29.01
C LEU A 7 26.11 1.42 -29.82
N ALA A 8 25.10 2.09 -29.25
CA ALA A 8 23.86 2.38 -29.96
C ALA A 8 24.06 3.38 -31.12
N VAL A 9 24.90 4.40 -30.91
CA VAL A 9 25.23 5.40 -31.94
C VAL A 9 26.08 4.76 -33.05
N LEU A 10 27.05 3.89 -32.72
CA LEU A 10 27.84 3.16 -33.71
C LEU A 10 26.99 2.18 -34.54
N GLY A 11 26.03 1.49 -33.92
CA GLY A 11 25.09 0.62 -34.62
C GLY A 11 24.19 1.37 -35.60
N LEU A 12 23.66 2.53 -35.18
CA LEU A 12 22.84 3.39 -36.04
C LEU A 12 23.62 3.94 -37.25
N LEU A 13 24.87 4.35 -37.04
CA LEU A 13 25.76 4.85 -38.10
C LEU A 13 26.15 3.75 -39.09
N ALA A 14 26.42 2.53 -38.60
CA ALA A 14 26.69 1.37 -39.46
C ALA A 14 25.46 1.01 -40.31
N LEU A 15 24.26 1.07 -39.74
CA LEU A 15 23.01 0.79 -40.46
C LEU A 15 22.73 1.82 -41.56
N LEU A 16 22.92 3.11 -41.25
CA LEU A 16 22.80 4.22 -42.21
C LEU A 16 23.85 4.14 -43.33
N ALA A 17 25.08 3.74 -43.01
CA ALA A 17 26.13 3.50 -44.00
C ALA A 17 25.78 2.34 -44.95
N CYS A 18 25.22 1.23 -44.43
CA CYS A 18 24.80 0.08 -45.23
C CYS A 18 23.63 0.41 -46.19
N ILE A 19 22.68 1.23 -45.74
CA ILE A 19 21.56 1.71 -46.58
C ILE A 19 22.06 2.61 -47.71
N ARG A 20 23.03 3.50 -47.44
CA ARG A 20 23.66 4.36 -48.45
C ARG A 20 24.50 3.61 -49.49
N LEU A 21 24.97 2.41 -49.17
CA LEU A 21 25.80 1.56 -50.03
C LEU A 21 24.99 0.54 -50.87
N ASP A 22 23.65 0.64 -50.87
CA ASP A 22 22.74 -0.27 -51.60
C ASP A 22 22.97 -1.76 -51.27
N ARG A 23 23.33 -2.05 -50.01
CA ARG A 23 23.54 -3.42 -49.52
C ARG A 23 22.45 -3.80 -48.52
N PRO A 24 21.23 -4.10 -48.99
CA PRO A 24 20.08 -4.38 -48.13
C PRO A 24 20.30 -5.62 -47.24
N VAL A 25 21.04 -6.61 -47.73
CA VAL A 25 21.38 -7.83 -46.97
C VAL A 25 22.25 -7.52 -45.76
N LEU A 26 23.23 -6.60 -45.91
CA LEU A 26 24.12 -6.20 -44.82
C LEU A 26 23.35 -5.37 -43.77
N ALA A 27 22.46 -4.48 -44.21
CA ALA A 27 21.59 -3.71 -43.32
C ALA A 27 20.65 -4.62 -42.50
N LEU A 28 20.13 -5.69 -43.12
CA LEU A 28 19.25 -6.67 -42.46
C LEU A 28 20.01 -7.52 -41.42
N LEU A 29 21.26 -7.89 -41.72
CA LEU A 29 22.13 -8.61 -40.78
C LEU A 29 22.53 -7.73 -39.57
N VAL A 30 22.83 -6.44 -39.79
CA VAL A 30 23.10 -5.50 -38.70
C VAL A 30 21.82 -5.26 -37.87
N ALA A 31 20.67 -5.06 -38.51
CA ALA A 31 19.39 -4.93 -37.80
C ALA A 31 19.07 -6.16 -36.95
N ALA A 32 19.27 -7.38 -37.47
CA ALA A 32 19.04 -8.62 -36.75
C ALA A 32 20.01 -8.81 -35.57
N ALA A 33 21.30 -8.51 -35.77
CA ALA A 33 22.33 -8.60 -34.74
C ALA A 33 22.07 -7.62 -33.58
N PHE A 34 21.50 -6.43 -33.86
CA PHE A 34 21.09 -5.48 -32.84
C PHE A 34 19.69 -5.80 -32.27
N ALA A 35 18.74 -6.34 -33.03
CA ALA A 35 17.40 -6.64 -32.52
C ALA A 35 17.41 -7.73 -31.44
N TYR A 36 18.28 -8.74 -31.57
CA TYR A 36 18.33 -9.89 -30.66
C TYR A 36 18.67 -9.56 -29.19
N PRO A 37 19.76 -8.81 -28.87
CA PRO A 37 20.06 -8.46 -27.48
C PRO A 37 19.03 -7.49 -26.88
N TRP A 38 18.42 -6.62 -27.69
CA TRP A 38 17.40 -5.68 -27.22
C TRP A 38 16.04 -6.36 -26.96
N GLY A 39 15.68 -7.37 -27.77
CA GLY A 39 14.49 -8.20 -27.53
C GLY A 39 14.55 -8.95 -26.20
N ALA A 40 15.69 -9.55 -25.87
CA ALA A 40 15.90 -10.25 -24.60
C ALA A 40 15.80 -9.30 -23.39
N VAL A 41 16.42 -8.11 -23.47
CA VAL A 41 16.37 -7.10 -22.42
C VAL A 41 14.95 -6.56 -22.20
N LEU A 42 14.16 -6.39 -23.27
CA LEU A 42 12.76 -5.96 -23.17
C LEU A 42 11.86 -7.05 -22.58
N VAL A 43 12.08 -8.32 -22.93
CA VAL A 43 11.32 -9.46 -22.38
C VAL A 43 11.64 -9.68 -20.90
N ASP A 44 12.91 -9.58 -20.50
CA ASP A 44 13.32 -9.67 -19.09
C ASP A 44 12.87 -8.47 -18.25
N GLY A 45 12.80 -7.28 -18.84
CA GLY A 45 12.21 -6.11 -18.20
C GLY A 45 10.69 -6.26 -18.01
N ALA A 46 10.00 -6.74 -19.04
CA ALA A 46 8.54 -6.94 -19.04
C ALA A 46 8.10 -8.07 -18.09
N SER A 47 8.89 -9.13 -17.93
CA SER A 47 8.57 -10.22 -16.99
C SER A 47 8.61 -9.80 -15.52
N ARG A 48 9.34 -8.72 -15.19
CA ARG A 48 9.43 -8.14 -13.84
C ARG A 48 8.39 -7.07 -13.54
N LEU A 49 7.73 -6.51 -14.56
CA LEU A 49 6.67 -5.51 -14.41
C LEU A 49 5.48 -5.98 -13.54
N PRO A 50 4.94 -7.21 -13.71
CA PRO A 50 3.84 -7.70 -12.89
C PRO A 50 4.22 -7.80 -11.40
N TRP A 51 5.46 -8.19 -11.11
CA TRP A 51 5.97 -8.26 -9.74
C TRP A 51 6.15 -6.86 -9.14
N LEU A 52 6.71 -5.92 -9.90
CA LEU A 52 6.84 -4.51 -9.49
C LEU A 52 5.47 -3.85 -9.26
N MET A 53 4.49 -4.10 -10.14
CA MET A 53 3.11 -3.63 -9.94
C MET A 53 2.46 -4.26 -8.71
N ARG A 54 2.72 -5.54 -8.46
CA ARG A 54 2.23 -6.24 -7.28
C ARG A 54 2.83 -5.64 -6.01
N VAL A 55 4.15 -5.42 -5.97
CA VAL A 55 4.85 -4.76 -4.85
C VAL A 55 4.37 -3.32 -4.65
N TRP A 56 4.16 -2.54 -5.72
CA TRP A 56 3.59 -1.20 -5.63
C TRP A 56 2.16 -1.20 -5.09
N ARG A 57 1.34 -2.16 -5.52
CA ARG A 57 -0.02 -2.34 -5.01
C ARG A 57 -0.02 -2.75 -3.54
N TYR A 58 0.92 -3.60 -3.12
CA TYR A 58 1.06 -4.04 -1.73
C TYR A 58 1.72 -3.00 -0.82
N ARG A 59 2.57 -2.10 -1.33
CA ARG A 59 3.14 -0.99 -0.55
C ARG A 59 2.08 -0.03 0.00
N GLY A 60 0.96 0.13 -0.70
CA GLY A 60 -0.18 0.88 -0.18
C GLY A 60 -0.99 0.12 0.88
N TRP A 61 -0.72 -1.17 1.08
CA TRP A 61 -1.45 -2.10 1.94
C TRP A 61 -0.63 -2.53 3.16
N GLU A 62 0.71 -2.55 3.07
CA GLU A 62 1.61 -2.89 4.15
C GLU A 62 1.39 -1.95 5.35
N GLY A 63 1.00 -2.55 6.48
CA GLY A 63 0.73 -1.85 7.75
C GLY A 63 -0.69 -1.27 7.89
N ARG A 64 -1.52 -1.28 6.84
CA ARG A 64 -2.88 -0.70 6.88
C ARG A 64 -4.01 -1.71 7.07
N TYR A 65 -3.73 -3.00 6.93
CA TYR A 65 -4.76 -4.05 7.00
C TYR A 65 -4.37 -5.08 8.06
N GLN A 66 -5.28 -5.34 8.97
CA GLN A 66 -5.15 -6.36 10.02
C GLN A 66 -6.20 -7.44 9.82
N ALA A 67 -5.84 -8.71 10.02
CA ALA A 67 -6.75 -9.84 9.81
C ALA A 67 -7.59 -10.12 11.06
N PHE A 68 -8.91 -10.14 10.91
CA PHE A 68 -9.87 -10.58 11.92
C PHE A 68 -10.83 -11.59 11.29
N GLU A 69 -10.88 -12.82 11.81
CA GLU A 69 -11.80 -13.89 11.35
C GLU A 69 -11.81 -14.09 9.81
N GLY A 70 -10.63 -14.03 9.18
CA GLY A 70 -10.49 -14.19 7.72
C GLY A 70 -10.85 -12.95 6.90
N ARG A 71 -11.19 -11.83 7.54
CA ARG A 71 -11.48 -10.54 6.91
C ARG A 71 -10.34 -9.55 7.10
N HIS A 72 -10.14 -8.68 6.12
CA HIS A 72 -9.19 -7.58 6.20
C HIS A 72 -9.86 -6.34 6.78
N ILE A 73 -9.34 -5.87 7.91
CA ILE A 73 -9.82 -4.69 8.63
C ILE A 73 -8.82 -3.57 8.44
N ARG A 74 -9.30 -2.39 8.01
CA ARG A 74 -8.43 -1.23 7.78
C ARG A 74 -8.11 -0.52 9.08
N VAL A 75 -6.82 -0.36 9.32
CA VAL A 75 -6.24 0.35 10.45
C VAL A 75 -5.23 1.34 9.91
N GLU A 76 -5.23 2.55 10.45
CA GLU A 76 -4.29 3.60 10.08
C GLU A 76 -3.65 4.15 11.35
N LEU A 77 -2.33 4.30 11.35
CA LEU A 77 -1.64 4.97 12.44
C LEU A 77 -1.74 6.49 12.22
N ASP A 78 -2.07 7.24 13.26
CA ASP A 78 -1.98 8.70 13.21
C ASP A 78 -0.53 9.20 13.41
N GLY A 79 -0.36 10.53 13.43
CA GLY A 79 0.94 11.15 13.63
C GLY A 79 1.60 10.85 14.98
N GLU A 80 0.83 10.36 15.95
CA GLU A 80 1.31 9.93 17.28
C GLU A 80 1.57 8.42 17.34
N GLY A 81 1.39 7.71 16.22
CA GLY A 81 1.54 6.25 16.15
C GLY A 81 0.39 5.49 16.81
N LEU A 82 -0.74 6.15 17.09
CA LEU A 82 -1.93 5.50 17.65
C LEU A 82 -2.79 4.92 16.52
N PRO A 83 -3.31 3.69 16.67
CA PRO A 83 -4.10 3.05 15.64
C PRO A 83 -5.56 3.52 15.64
N TRP A 84 -6.01 3.93 14.46
CA TRP A 84 -7.37 4.31 14.14
C TRP A 84 -7.98 3.30 13.19
N LEU A 85 -9.17 2.80 13.54
CA LEU A 85 -9.89 1.84 12.72
C LEU A 85 -10.88 2.56 11.81
N TRP A 86 -11.05 2.10 10.58
CA TRP A 86 -12.04 2.70 9.68
C TRP A 86 -13.46 2.44 10.17
N LEU A 87 -14.29 3.48 10.24
CA LEU A 87 -15.64 3.41 10.79
C LEU A 87 -16.49 2.36 10.07
N ASP A 88 -16.42 2.29 8.75
CA ASP A 88 -17.24 1.36 7.97
C ASP A 88 -16.89 -0.11 8.27
N ASP A 89 -15.61 -0.41 8.52
CA ASP A 89 -15.21 -1.76 8.93
C ASP A 89 -15.68 -2.06 10.37
N ALA A 90 -15.61 -1.08 11.28
CA ALA A 90 -16.17 -1.20 12.63
C ALA A 90 -17.68 -1.49 12.61
N LEU A 91 -18.44 -0.70 11.84
CA LEU A 91 -19.89 -0.85 11.73
C LEU A 91 -20.27 -2.19 11.10
N ARG A 92 -19.51 -2.65 10.10
CA ARG A 92 -19.71 -3.97 9.48
C ARG A 92 -19.50 -5.11 10.47
N GLU A 93 -18.40 -5.10 11.22
CA GLU A 93 -18.10 -6.17 12.19
C GLU A 93 -18.99 -6.11 13.44
N LEU A 94 -19.54 -4.94 13.77
CA LEU A 94 -20.49 -4.77 14.87
C LEU A 94 -21.96 -4.91 14.43
N HIS A 95 -22.21 -5.18 13.15
CA HIS A 95 -23.54 -5.26 12.54
C HIS A 95 -24.42 -4.01 12.84
N LEU A 96 -23.81 -2.83 12.84
CA LEU A 96 -24.45 -1.55 13.09
C LEU A 96 -24.68 -0.78 11.79
N VAL A 97 -25.81 -0.07 11.70
CA VAL A 97 -26.07 0.88 10.62
C VAL A 97 -25.45 2.23 10.99
N ARG A 98 -24.89 2.93 9.99
CA ARG A 98 -24.35 4.27 10.18
C ARG A 98 -25.50 5.24 10.50
N GLN A 99 -25.67 5.54 11.79
CA GLN A 99 -26.70 6.47 12.28
C GLN A 99 -26.04 7.75 12.79
N GLY A 100 -26.52 8.91 12.33
CA GLY A 100 -25.97 10.21 12.72
C GLY A 100 -25.97 10.44 14.24
N LEU A 101 -27.05 10.04 14.93
CA LEU A 101 -27.19 10.16 16.39
C LEU A 101 -26.16 9.34 17.18
N LEU A 102 -25.83 8.14 16.67
CA LEU A 102 -24.81 7.28 17.26
C LEU A 102 -23.43 7.94 17.15
N LEU A 103 -23.11 8.48 15.98
CA LEU A 103 -21.83 9.13 15.71
C LEU A 103 -21.70 10.47 16.43
N SER A 104 -22.77 11.25 16.56
CA SER A 104 -22.76 12.52 17.29
C SER A 104 -22.56 12.35 18.79
N SER A 105 -22.79 11.14 19.33
CA SER A 105 -22.52 10.83 20.73
C SER A 105 -21.03 10.62 21.03
N LEU A 106 -20.23 10.36 19.99
CA LEU A 106 -18.79 10.12 20.10
C LEU A 106 -18.02 11.43 20.22
N THR A 107 -17.02 11.46 21.08
CA THR A 107 -16.14 12.63 21.25
C THR A 107 -15.10 12.71 20.12
N ALA A 108 -14.42 13.86 19.98
CA ALA A 108 -13.35 14.04 18.99
C ALA A 108 -12.15 13.11 19.17
N HIS A 109 -11.96 12.54 20.37
CA HIS A 109 -10.95 11.52 20.66
C HIS A 109 -11.42 10.09 20.33
N GLU A 110 -12.74 9.90 20.21
CA GLU A 110 -13.37 8.62 19.87
C GLU A 110 -13.60 8.50 18.37
N PHE A 111 -13.85 9.61 17.69
CA PHE A 111 -14.26 9.66 16.29
C PHE A 111 -13.60 10.81 15.54
N ARG A 112 -13.09 10.54 14.34
CA ARG A 112 -12.57 11.55 13.40
C ARG A 112 -13.19 11.35 12.04
N SER A 113 -13.76 12.42 11.47
CA SER A 113 -14.24 12.46 10.09
C SER A 113 -13.54 13.60 9.35
N PRO A 114 -12.40 13.34 8.71
CA PRO A 114 -11.74 14.34 7.87
C PRO A 114 -12.64 14.73 6.68
N ALA A 115 -12.56 16.00 6.24
CA ALA A 115 -13.40 16.52 5.15
C ALA A 115 -13.21 15.73 3.84
N ASP A 116 -11.97 15.33 3.55
CA ASP A 116 -11.58 14.64 2.30
C ASP A 116 -11.18 13.17 2.52
N GLY A 117 -11.67 12.53 3.60
CA GLY A 117 -11.23 11.17 3.93
C GLY A 117 -12.27 10.31 4.64
N PRO A 118 -11.98 9.00 4.74
CA PRO A 118 -12.85 8.05 5.42
C PRO A 118 -12.90 8.36 6.92
N ALA A 119 -14.09 8.20 7.48
CA ALA A 119 -14.31 8.31 8.91
C ALA A 119 -13.59 7.19 9.68
N ARG A 120 -13.07 7.53 10.86
CA ARG A 120 -12.25 6.64 11.69
C ARG A 120 -12.68 6.69 13.15
N VAL A 121 -12.45 5.59 13.85
CA VAL A 121 -12.80 5.40 15.25
C VAL A 121 -11.58 4.90 16.03
N SER A 122 -11.39 5.42 17.25
CA SER A 122 -10.34 4.95 18.16
C SER A 122 -10.81 3.73 18.95
N LEU A 123 -9.93 3.13 19.76
CA LEU A 123 -10.31 2.01 20.64
C LEU A 123 -11.46 2.40 21.59
N ALA A 124 -11.45 3.60 22.16
CA ALA A 124 -12.51 4.08 23.04
C ALA A 124 -13.85 4.21 22.30
N GLY A 125 -13.83 4.79 21.09
CA GLY A 125 -15.01 4.86 20.25
C GLY A 125 -15.53 3.48 19.86
N LEU A 126 -14.64 2.53 19.56
CA LEU A 126 -15.01 1.15 19.23
C LEU A 126 -15.66 0.44 20.43
N GLN A 127 -15.13 0.61 21.64
CA GLN A 127 -15.74 0.08 22.86
C GLN A 127 -17.15 0.65 23.07
N ARG A 128 -17.34 1.93 22.79
CA ARG A 128 -18.64 2.60 22.91
C ARG A 128 -19.64 2.10 21.87
N LEU A 129 -19.22 1.94 20.61
CA LEU A 129 -20.01 1.30 19.55
C LEU A 129 -20.39 -0.13 19.94
N ALA A 130 -19.45 -0.91 20.48
CA ALA A 130 -19.68 -2.29 20.89
C ALA A 130 -20.67 -2.42 22.05
N ARG A 131 -20.80 -1.43 22.94
CA ARG A 131 -21.84 -1.41 23.99
C ARG A 131 -23.24 -1.24 23.43
N VAL A 132 -23.37 -0.54 22.30
CA VAL A 132 -24.66 -0.33 21.61
C VAL A 132 -24.96 -1.50 20.67
N ALA A 133 -23.93 -2.13 20.10
CA ALA A 133 -24.06 -3.33 19.32
C ALA A 133 -24.68 -4.45 20.16
N ARG A 134 -25.78 -5.04 19.65
CA ARG A 134 -26.40 -6.24 20.26
C ARG A 134 -25.76 -7.54 19.78
N ASP A 135 -24.52 -7.45 19.30
CA ASP A 135 -23.81 -8.57 18.68
C ASP A 135 -22.95 -9.33 19.70
N PRO A 136 -23.13 -10.65 19.88
CA PRO A 136 -22.26 -11.46 20.74
C PRO A 136 -20.79 -11.50 20.29
N ALA A 137 -20.46 -11.18 19.04
CA ALA A 137 -19.09 -11.09 18.54
C ALA A 137 -18.39 -9.77 18.91
N ALA A 138 -19.14 -8.71 19.27
CA ALA A 138 -18.60 -7.38 19.56
C ALA A 138 -17.49 -7.38 20.63
N PRO A 139 -17.62 -8.08 21.78
CA PRO A 139 -16.56 -8.14 22.79
C PRO A 139 -15.29 -8.86 22.31
N ARG A 140 -15.42 -9.76 21.32
CA ARG A 140 -14.28 -10.48 20.72
C ARG A 140 -13.53 -9.57 19.76
N PHE A 141 -14.26 -8.84 18.93
CA PHE A 141 -13.71 -7.86 18.00
C PHE A 141 -12.95 -6.74 18.73
N VAL A 142 -13.55 -6.17 19.79
CA VAL A 142 -12.89 -5.16 20.64
C VAL A 142 -11.61 -5.71 21.26
N ARG A 143 -11.66 -6.91 21.86
CA ARG A 143 -10.48 -7.55 22.47
C ARG A 143 -9.38 -7.85 21.45
N TRP A 144 -9.75 -8.25 20.24
CA TRP A 144 -8.80 -8.43 19.15
C TRP A 144 -8.12 -7.11 18.80
N PHE A 145 -8.89 -6.04 18.58
CA PHE A 145 -8.34 -4.73 18.23
C PHE A 145 -7.40 -4.20 19.32
N GLU A 146 -7.80 -4.33 20.59
CA GLU A 146 -6.98 -3.94 21.73
C GLU A 146 -5.65 -4.72 21.78
N ARG A 147 -5.70 -6.06 21.69
CA ARG A 147 -4.51 -6.91 21.90
C ARG A 147 -3.58 -7.00 20.70
N GLN A 148 -4.13 -7.03 19.49
CA GLN A 148 -3.39 -7.29 18.27
C GLN A 148 -3.00 -6.02 17.52
N VAL A 149 -3.68 -4.90 17.79
CA VAL A 149 -3.47 -3.65 17.06
C VAL A 149 -3.04 -2.55 18.01
N HIS A 150 -3.83 -2.24 19.04
CA HIS A 150 -3.61 -1.11 19.93
C HIS A 150 -2.39 -1.29 20.85
N ALA A 151 -2.32 -2.38 21.60
CA ALA A 151 -1.22 -2.63 22.53
C ALA A 151 0.15 -2.75 21.84
N PRO A 152 0.29 -3.43 20.69
CA PRO A 152 1.55 -3.44 19.94
C PRO A 152 1.97 -2.05 19.45
N ALA A 153 1.04 -1.25 18.92
CA ALA A 153 1.31 0.10 18.45
C ALA A 153 1.80 1.01 19.59
N GLN A 154 1.15 0.96 20.76
CA GLN A 154 1.60 1.70 21.95
C GLN A 154 3.00 1.31 22.41
N ARG A 155 3.32 0.01 22.43
CA ARG A 155 4.68 -0.45 22.78
C ARG A 155 5.73 0.03 21.78
N GLN A 156 5.35 0.16 20.50
CA GLN A 156 6.24 0.66 19.47
C GLN A 156 6.45 2.18 19.60
N ALA A 157 5.39 2.95 19.84
CA ALA A 157 5.48 4.38 20.12
C ALA A 157 6.38 4.67 21.34
N ALA A 158 6.17 3.97 22.46
CA ALA A 158 6.96 4.13 23.68
C ALA A 158 8.45 3.75 23.53
N ARG A 159 8.80 2.91 22.54
CA ARG A 159 10.21 2.59 22.22
C ARG A 159 10.88 3.63 21.32
N THR A 160 10.08 4.43 20.63
CA THR A 160 10.56 5.38 19.62
C THR A 160 10.68 6.79 20.20
N GLU A 161 10.02 7.08 21.33
CA GLU A 161 10.26 8.30 22.10
C GLU A 161 11.72 8.33 22.62
N PRO A 162 12.48 9.40 22.33
CA PRO A 162 13.80 9.58 22.93
C PRO A 162 13.64 9.67 24.45
N PRO A 163 14.57 9.10 25.24
CA PRO A 163 14.48 9.17 26.69
C PRO A 163 14.35 10.65 27.11
N PRO A 164 13.51 10.96 28.11
CA PRO A 164 13.45 12.31 28.65
C PRO A 164 14.88 12.68 29.08
N GLY A 165 15.38 13.79 28.53
CA GLY A 165 16.70 14.29 28.86
C GLY A 165 16.82 14.52 30.37
N PRO A 166 18.01 14.31 30.96
CA PRO A 166 18.25 14.54 32.38
C PRO A 166 17.99 15.99 32.81
#